data_AF-A0A3B0W4W9-F1
#
_entry.id   AF-A0A3B0W4W9-F1
#
_cell.length_a   1.000
_cell.length_b   1.000
_cell.length_c   1.000
_cell.angle_alpha   90.00
_cell.angle_beta   90.00
_cell.angle_gamma   90.00
#
_symmetry.space_group_name_H-M   'P 1'
#
loop_
_entity.id
_entity.type
_entity.pdbx_description
1 polymer ?
#
loop_
_entity_poly.entity_id
_entity_poly.type
_entity_poly.pdbx_seq_one_letter_code
_entity_poly.pdbx_strand_id
1 'polypeptide(L)'
;MPVAFYAQWEPHAKAYHALRMMGELEQAHEALFAAIHQYRKPLRTLEDIAVWLSTSFTIDEQKFLSTAQSFAVDTQIRKDQQMMQAMGIGTVPALVVNGRFKPNFDQLKTPVNILEATVYLLNQE
;
A
#
# COMPACT_ATOMS: atom_id res chain seq x y z
N MET A 1 -1.15 -5.18 0.92
CA MET A 1 -2.46 -4.55 1.15
C MET A 1 -2.20 -3.19 1.78
N PRO A 2 -2.70 -2.08 1.22
CA PRO A 2 -2.53 -0.76 1.84
C PRO A 2 -3.42 -0.64 3.08
N VAL A 3 -2.98 0.13 4.06
CA VAL A 3 -3.79 0.48 5.24
C VAL A 3 -3.67 1.97 5.50
N ALA A 4 -4.76 2.58 5.94
CA ALA A 4 -4.81 3.99 6.33
C ALA A 4 -5.34 4.08 7.76
N PHE A 5 -4.43 4.23 8.74
CA PHE A 5 -4.81 4.46 10.14
C PHE A 5 -5.34 5.88 10.37
N TYR A 6 -4.91 6.82 9.52
CA TYR A 6 -5.30 8.22 9.56
C TYR A 6 -5.90 8.62 8.21
N ALA A 7 -6.89 9.51 8.22
CA ALA A 7 -7.57 9.97 7.01
C ALA A 7 -6.60 10.52 5.95
N GLN A 8 -5.54 11.21 6.38
CA GLN A 8 -4.49 11.74 5.49
C GLN A 8 -3.69 10.67 4.73
N TRP A 9 -3.78 9.40 5.11
CA TRP A 9 -3.13 8.28 4.41
C TRP A 9 -4.05 7.65 3.37
N GLU A 10 -5.36 7.91 3.42
CA GLU A 10 -6.35 7.34 2.51
C GLU A 10 -6.03 7.58 1.03
N PRO A 11 -5.57 8.79 0.59
CA PRO A 11 -5.20 9.02 -0.81
C PRO A 11 -4.15 8.04 -1.34
N HIS A 12 -3.19 7.64 -0.49
CA HIS A 12 -2.14 6.69 -0.86
C HIS A 12 -2.66 5.26 -0.96
N ALA A 13 -3.58 4.87 -0.06
CA ALA A 13 -4.22 3.57 -0.12
C ALA A 13 -5.11 3.45 -1.37
N LYS A 14 -5.85 4.51 -1.71
CA LYS A 14 -6.65 4.60 -2.93
C LYS A 14 -5.78 4.58 -4.19
N ALA A 15 -4.68 5.32 -4.21
CA ALA A 15 -3.74 5.33 -5.32
C ALA A 15 -3.18 3.94 -5.62
N TYR A 16 -2.83 3.16 -4.59
CA TYR A 16 -2.36 1.79 -4.76
C TYR A 16 -3.37 0.90 -5.50
N HIS A 17 -4.65 0.92 -5.09
CA HIS A 17 -5.68 0.12 -5.76
C HIS A 17 -6.04 0.66 -7.14
N ALA A 18 -6.09 1.98 -7.31
CA ALA A 18 -6.34 2.59 -8.61
C ALA A 18 -5.27 2.18 -9.63
N LEU A 19 -3.99 2.33 -9.28
CA LEU A 19 -2.88 1.93 -10.13
C LEU A 19 -2.91 0.43 -10.44
N ARG A 20 -3.25 -0.41 -9.45
CA ARG A 20 -3.44 -1.85 -9.69
C ARG A 20 -4.54 -2.13 -10.69
N MET A 21 -5.70 -1.50 -10.55
CA MET A 21 -6.83 -1.68 -11.45
C MET A 21 -6.53 -1.16 -12.87
N MET A 22 -5.70 -0.13 -12.98
CA MET A 22 -5.25 0.41 -14.26
C MET A 22 -4.14 -0.41 -14.91
N GLY A 23 -3.51 -1.35 -14.20
CA GLY A 23 -2.36 -2.11 -14.69
C GLY A 23 -1.02 -1.37 -14.58
N GLU A 24 -1.00 -0.22 -13.90
CA GLU A 24 0.14 0.72 -13.83
C GLU A 24 0.94 0.59 -12.52
N LEU A 25 0.55 -0.33 -11.64
CA LEU A 25 1.16 -0.45 -10.30
C LEU A 25 2.65 -0.77 -10.37
N GLU A 26 3.06 -1.75 -11.18
CA GLU A 26 4.46 -2.18 -11.28
C GLU A 26 5.38 -1.03 -11.74
N GLN A 27 4.87 -0.17 -12.63
CA GLN A 27 5.63 0.98 -13.12
C GLN A 27 5.73 2.11 -12.09
N ALA A 28 4.64 2.41 -11.38
CA ALA A 28 4.55 3.62 -10.57
C ALA A 28 4.82 3.40 -9.06
N HIS A 29 4.71 2.18 -8.54
CA HIS A 29 4.67 1.94 -7.09
C HIS A 29 5.94 2.36 -6.36
N GLU A 30 7.11 1.88 -6.79
CA GLU A 30 8.39 2.20 -6.15
C GLU A 30 8.71 3.69 -6.27
N ALA A 31 8.46 4.27 -7.44
CA ALA A 31 8.69 5.68 -7.68
C ALA A 31 7.78 6.57 -6.82
N LEU A 32 6.52 6.19 -6.62
CA LEU A 32 5.59 6.92 -5.74
C LEU A 32 6.06 6.82 -4.28
N PHE A 33 6.52 5.64 -3.85
CA PHE A 33 7.09 5.46 -2.52
C PHE A 33 8.33 6.34 -2.30
N ALA A 34 9.25 6.37 -3.26
CA ALA A 34 10.44 7.22 -3.23
C ALA A 34 10.07 8.72 -3.27
N ALA A 35 9.09 9.11 -4.09
CA ALA A 35 8.56 10.48 -4.16
C ALA A 35 8.13 11.00 -2.78
N ILE A 36 7.45 10.16 -2.00
CA ILE A 36 6.96 10.52 -0.67
C ILE A 36 8.08 10.50 0.38
N HIS A 37 8.84 9.40 0.46
CA HIS A 37 9.74 9.16 1.59
C HIS A 37 11.14 9.73 1.40
N GLN A 38 11.67 9.67 0.17
CA GLN A 38 13.02 10.14 -0.15
C GLN A 38 12.98 11.59 -0.64
N TYR A 39 12.14 11.88 -1.64
CA TYR A 39 12.11 13.20 -2.28
C TYR A 39 11.14 14.19 -1.63
N ARG A 40 10.38 13.74 -0.61
CA ARG A 40 9.46 14.58 0.19
C ARG A 40 8.51 15.42 -0.67
N LYS A 41 8.08 14.88 -1.82
CA LYS A 41 7.10 15.53 -2.68
C LYS A 41 5.78 15.69 -1.90
N PRO A 42 5.08 16.82 -2.05
CA PRO A 42 3.84 17.09 -1.33
C PRO A 42 2.65 16.36 -1.96
N LEU A 43 2.73 15.03 -2.09
CA LEU A 43 1.68 14.20 -2.67
C LEU A 43 0.63 13.88 -1.59
N ARG A 44 -0.26 14.84 -1.31
CA ARG A 44 -1.19 14.74 -0.16
C ARG A 44 -2.59 14.36 -0.58
N THR A 45 -3.01 14.73 -1.78
CA THR A 45 -4.34 14.41 -2.31
C THR A 45 -4.27 13.51 -3.54
N LEU A 46 -5.42 13.02 -4.00
CA LEU A 46 -5.49 12.24 -5.24
C LEU A 46 -5.11 13.12 -6.44
N GLU A 47 -5.43 14.40 -6.42
CA GLU A 47 -5.09 15.37 -7.46
C GLU A 47 -3.56 15.58 -7.53
N ASP A 48 -2.89 15.74 -6.39
CA ASP A 48 -1.42 15.86 -6.35
C ASP A 48 -0.76 14.60 -6.96
N ILE A 49 -1.29 13.42 -6.61
CA ILE A 49 -0.80 12.14 -7.11
C ILE A 49 -1.08 12.01 -8.61
N ALA A 50 -2.27 12.41 -9.09
CA ALA A 50 -2.65 12.36 -10.50
C ALA A 50 -1.71 13.18 -11.37
N VAL A 51 -1.47 14.44 -11.00
CA VAL A 51 -0.56 15.35 -11.71
C VAL A 51 0.86 14.78 -11.72
N TRP A 52 1.31 14.21 -10.60
CA TRP A 52 2.64 13.61 -10.52
C TRP A 52 2.76 12.35 -11.41
N LEU A 53 1.73 11.49 -11.43
CA LEU A 53 1.70 10.28 -12.27
C LEU A 53 1.68 10.63 -13.76
N SER A 54 0.90 11.64 -14.15
CA SER A 54 0.85 12.17 -15.51
C SER A 54 2.21 12.71 -15.96
N THR A 55 2.81 13.57 -15.16
CA THR A 55 4.12 14.18 -15.49
C THR A 55 5.28 13.20 -15.46
N SER A 56 5.24 12.17 -14.62
CA SER A 56 6.36 11.23 -14.44
C SER A 56 6.23 9.95 -15.26
N PHE A 57 5.01 9.54 -15.62
CA PHE A 57 4.72 8.24 -16.25
C PHE A 57 3.72 8.30 -17.41
N THR A 58 3.21 9.47 -17.79
CA THR A 58 2.18 9.62 -18.85
C THR A 58 0.88 8.84 -18.52
N ILE A 59 0.60 8.65 -17.22
CA ILE A 59 -0.65 8.05 -16.75
C ILE A 59 -1.75 9.13 -16.82
N ASP A 60 -2.86 8.81 -17.48
CA ASP A 60 -3.98 9.75 -17.65
C ASP A 60 -4.60 10.16 -16.31
N GLU A 61 -4.62 11.48 -16.04
CA GLU A 61 -5.06 12.05 -14.76
C GLU A 61 -6.54 11.77 -14.50
N GLN A 62 -7.40 11.94 -15.50
CA GLN A 62 -8.84 11.76 -15.34
C GLN A 62 -9.21 10.29 -15.10
N LYS A 63 -8.54 9.39 -15.81
CA LYS A 63 -8.68 7.94 -15.64
C LYS A 63 -8.18 7.52 -14.26
N PHE A 64 -7.05 8.06 -13.79
CA PHE A 64 -6.59 7.81 -12.43
C PHE A 64 -7.59 8.30 -11.38
N LEU A 65 -8.02 9.56 -11.46
CA LEU A 65 -8.95 10.16 -10.49
C LEU A 65 -10.28 9.41 -10.46
N SER A 66 -10.88 9.14 -11.62
CA SER A 66 -12.14 8.39 -11.73
C SER A 66 -12.01 6.97 -11.18
N THR A 67 -10.88 6.29 -11.40
CA THR A 67 -10.62 4.96 -10.84
C THR A 67 -10.44 5.04 -9.33
N ALA A 68 -9.63 5.98 -8.84
CA ALA A 68 -9.33 6.15 -7.41
C ALA A 68 -10.56 6.55 -6.58
N GLN A 69 -11.52 7.26 -7.18
CA GLN A 69 -12.79 7.65 -6.56
C GLN A 69 -13.92 6.64 -6.83
N SER A 70 -13.63 5.51 -7.48
CA SER A 70 -14.64 4.53 -7.84
C SER A 70 -15.13 3.72 -6.63
N PHE A 71 -16.39 3.26 -6.72
CA PHE A 71 -16.97 2.33 -5.76
C PHE A 71 -16.14 1.04 -5.60
N ALA A 72 -15.47 0.60 -6.66
CA ALA A 72 -14.61 -0.58 -6.64
C ALA A 72 -13.38 -0.36 -5.74
N VAL A 73 -12.70 0.78 -5.86
CA VAL A 73 -11.58 1.14 -4.98
C VAL A 73 -12.06 1.30 -3.53
N ASP A 74 -13.18 1.99 -3.30
CA ASP A 74 -13.76 2.14 -1.95
C ASP A 74 -14.08 0.78 -1.31
N THR A 75 -14.56 -0.19 -2.09
CA THR A 75 -14.84 -1.55 -1.61
C THR A 75 -13.56 -2.26 -1.19
N GLN A 76 -12.49 -2.10 -1.96
CA GLN A 76 -11.21 -2.71 -1.62
C GLN A 76 -10.59 -2.06 -0.36
N ILE A 77 -10.72 -0.75 -0.18
CA ILE A 77 -10.31 -0.06 1.06
C ILE A 77 -11.06 -0.62 2.28
N ARG A 78 -12.38 -0.80 2.18
CA ARG A 78 -13.17 -1.40 3.28
C ARG A 78 -12.73 -2.83 3.59
N LYS A 79 -12.48 -3.64 2.56
CA LYS A 79 -11.97 -5.02 2.73
C LYS A 79 -10.62 -5.02 3.45
N ASP A 80 -9.74 -4.08 3.10
CA ASP A 80 -8.42 -3.97 3.70
C ASP A 80 -8.50 -3.59 5.18
N GLN A 81 -9.39 -2.65 5.52
CA GLN A 81 -9.65 -2.27 6.92
C GLN A 81 -10.20 -3.44 7.75
N GLN A 82 -11.14 -4.21 7.20
CA GLN A 82 -11.67 -5.40 7.87
C GLN A 82 -10.58 -6.45 8.11
N MET A 83 -9.73 -6.69 7.10
CA MET A 83 -8.62 -7.64 7.21
C MET A 83 -7.58 -7.17 8.23
N MET A 84 -7.23 -5.88 8.24
CA MET A 84 -6.35 -5.27 9.23
C MET A 84 -6.88 -5.47 10.66
N GLN A 85 -8.17 -5.25 10.88
CA GLN A 85 -8.82 -5.45 12.18
C GLN A 85 -8.86 -6.93 12.58
N ALA A 86 -9.28 -7.82 11.67
CA ALA A 86 -9.32 -9.26 11.90
C ALA A 86 -7.94 -9.84 12.23
N MET A 87 -6.90 -9.29 11.61
CA MET A 87 -5.51 -9.64 11.86
C MET A 87 -4.90 -8.87 13.03
N GLY A 88 -5.63 -8.02 13.74
CA GLY A 88 -5.11 -7.22 14.86
C GLY A 88 -3.83 -6.46 14.53
N ILE A 89 -3.78 -5.83 13.35
CA ILE A 89 -2.63 -5.03 12.89
C ILE A 89 -2.82 -3.59 13.40
N GLY A 90 -1.92 -3.15 14.28
CA GLY A 90 -1.95 -1.79 14.85
C GLY A 90 -0.84 -0.86 14.36
N THR A 91 0.14 -1.39 13.63
CA THR A 91 1.30 -0.64 13.13
C THR A 91 1.69 -1.14 11.74
N VAL A 92 2.44 -0.31 11.01
CA VAL A 92 3.08 -0.68 9.74
C VAL A 92 4.58 -0.37 9.80
N PRO A 93 5.43 -1.14 9.10
CA PRO A 93 5.10 -2.33 8.31
C PRO A 93 4.67 -3.52 9.19
N ALA A 94 3.79 -4.37 8.67
CA ALA A 94 3.33 -5.59 9.33
C ALA A 94 3.24 -6.75 8.32
N LEU A 95 3.55 -7.95 8.79
CA LEU A 95 3.48 -9.18 8.01
C LEU A 95 2.66 -10.23 8.74
N VAL A 96 1.77 -10.89 8.01
CA VAL A 96 0.97 -12.01 8.51
C VAL A 96 1.19 -13.18 7.58
N VAL A 97 1.69 -14.29 8.11
CA VAL A 97 1.98 -15.52 7.36
C VAL A 97 0.91 -16.56 7.67
N ASN A 98 0.37 -17.21 6.63
CA ASN A 98 -0.71 -18.20 6.70
C ASN A 98 -1.97 -17.71 7.46
N GLY A 99 -2.19 -16.39 7.53
CA GLY A 99 -3.29 -15.80 8.29
C GLY A 99 -3.19 -15.98 9.81
N ARG A 100 -2.10 -16.55 10.32
CA ARG A 100 -1.95 -16.98 11.72
C ARG A 100 -0.75 -16.34 12.40
N PHE A 101 0.40 -16.31 11.72
CA PHE A 101 1.66 -15.93 12.33
C PHE A 101 2.00 -14.46 12.05
N LYS A 102 2.39 -13.73 13.10
CA LYS A 102 2.87 -12.34 13.00
C LYS A 102 4.31 -12.29 13.49
N PRO A 103 5.31 -12.25 12.59
CA PRO A 103 6.70 -12.14 13.00
C PRO A 103 6.90 -10.83 13.77
N ASN A 104 7.63 -10.89 14.89
CA ASN A 104 7.94 -9.70 15.66
C ASN A 104 9.13 -8.97 15.02
N PHE A 105 8.84 -7.87 14.32
CA PHE A 105 9.86 -7.13 13.56
C PHE A 105 10.91 -6.49 14.48
N ASP A 106 10.54 -6.09 15.70
CA ASP A 106 11.46 -5.52 16.69
C ASP A 106 12.52 -6.55 17.14
N GLN A 107 12.14 -7.84 17.18
CA GLN A 107 13.05 -8.92 17.53
C GLN A 107 13.94 -9.35 16.36
N LEU A 108 13.41 -9.30 15.14
CA LEU A 108 14.12 -9.78 13.95
C LEU A 108 15.23 -8.81 13.50
N LYS A 109 15.07 -7.50 13.72
CA LYS A 109 16.07 -6.42 13.53
C LYS A 109 16.59 -6.19 12.10
N THR A 110 16.78 -7.22 11.28
CA THR A 110 17.33 -7.13 9.93
C THR A 110 16.34 -7.65 8.89
N PRO A 111 16.35 -7.12 7.65
CA PRO A 111 15.52 -7.65 6.56
C PRO A 111 15.77 -9.14 6.29
N VAL A 112 17.01 -9.61 6.44
CA VAL A 112 17.37 -11.02 6.26
C VAL A 112 16.68 -11.90 7.28
N ASN A 113 16.72 -11.52 8.56
CA ASN A 113 16.05 -12.28 9.63
C ASN A 113 14.52 -12.29 9.43
N ILE A 114 13.94 -11.18 8.95
CA ILE A 114 12.51 -11.12 8.60
C ILE A 114 12.19 -12.11 7.48
N LEU A 115 13.02 -12.17 6.44
CA LEU A 115 12.83 -13.10 5.33
C LEU A 115 12.96 -14.56 5.79
N GLU A 116 13.98 -14.89 6.57
CA GLU A 116 14.19 -16.25 7.10
C GLU A 116 13.02 -16.69 7.99
N ALA A 117 12.58 -15.84 8.91
CA ALA A 117 11.40 -16.11 9.74
C ALA A 117 10.14 -16.30 8.88
N THR A 118 9.99 -15.53 7.80
CA THR A 118 8.86 -15.67 6.88
C THR A 118 8.89 -17.02 6.18
N VAL A 119 10.04 -17.43 5.64
CA VAL A 119 10.22 -18.74 4.98
C VAL A 119 9.98 -19.89 5.96
N TYR A 120 10.46 -19.77 7.20
CA TYR A 120 10.19 -20.75 8.24
C TYR A 120 8.68 -20.88 8.52
N LEU A 121 7.99 -19.76 8.76
CA LEU A 121 6.56 -19.74 9.09
C LEU A 121 5.66 -20.16 7.93
N LEU A 122 6.08 -19.95 6.68
CA LEU A 122 5.35 -20.44 5.49
C LEU A 122 5.21 -21.97 5.49
N ASN A 123 6.21 -22.68 6.01
CA ASN A 123 6.24 -24.14 6.06
C ASN A 123 5.62 -24.71 7.34
N GLN A 124 5.07 -23.87 8.22
CA GLN A 124 4.37 -24.30 9.44
C GLN A 124 2.86 -24.33 9.17
N GLU A 125 2.22 -25.46 9.47
CA GLU A 125 0.77 -25.65 9.32
C GLU A 125 -0.05 -24.88 10.35
#